data_AF-A0A356CU45-F1
#
_entry.id   AF-A0A356CU45-F1
#
_cell.length_a   1.000
_cell.length_b   1.000
_cell.length_c   1.000
_cell.angle_alpha   90.00
_cell.angle_beta   90.00
_cell.angle_gamma   90.00
#
_symmetry.space_group_name_H-M   'P 1'
#
loop_
_entity.id
_entity.type
_entity.pdbx_description
1 polymer ?
#
loop_
_entity_poly.entity_id
_entity_poly.type
_entity_poly.pdbx_seq_one_letter_code
_entity_poly.pdbx_strand_id
1 'polypeptide(L)'
;MNAPTVKSIFKTQPFPISRLREIPYNYTSFSDREIVIRFLGENIWNILNELRDERKTGRSARMLFEVLGDLWVVNRNPYLQDDLLENPKRLKALVDAMYHRIHSIEERSSGNAKVMELAEAANKAVKTFESDFKLIKKLRRKIFSKLKKITKKDNIQFDGLARVSHVTDATDWRVEYPFVVINPDHEEEIAYIVKACIDLELTIIPRGGGTGYTGGAIPLTPFSAVINTEKLDDISNVEYQNLPGVSERVPVVKCGAGVVTRRAMEIATNNGLEFACDPTSADAC
;
A
#
# COMPACT_ATOMS: atom_id res chain seq x y z
N MET A 1 -28.91 -49.33 -22.44
CA MET A 1 -27.79 -48.85 -21.60
C MET A 1 -28.26 -47.63 -20.85
N ASN A 2 -28.43 -47.74 -19.53
CA ASN A 2 -28.92 -46.67 -18.66
C ASN A 2 -27.75 -45.73 -18.33
N ALA A 3 -27.77 -44.51 -18.86
CA ALA A 3 -26.87 -43.46 -18.41
C ALA A 3 -27.40 -42.90 -17.07
N PRO A 4 -26.56 -42.76 -16.02
CA PRO A 4 -27.01 -42.28 -14.72
C PRO A 4 -27.35 -40.78 -14.77
N THR A 5 -28.47 -40.41 -14.16
CA THR A 5 -28.98 -39.04 -14.10
C THR A 5 -28.18 -38.16 -13.14
N VAL A 6 -27.74 -37.00 -13.64
CA VAL A 6 -27.01 -35.95 -12.93
C VAL A 6 -27.93 -35.24 -11.92
N LYS A 7 -28.26 -35.88 -10.79
CA LYS A 7 -29.06 -35.25 -9.72
C LYS A 7 -28.42 -35.28 -8.34
N SER A 8 -27.18 -35.75 -8.18
CA SER A 8 -26.53 -35.87 -6.87
C SER A 8 -25.34 -34.94 -6.62
N ILE A 9 -24.93 -34.09 -7.57
CA ILE A 9 -23.67 -33.31 -7.44
C ILE A 9 -23.86 -31.88 -6.90
N PHE A 10 -25.08 -31.34 -6.86
CA PHE A 10 -25.34 -30.00 -6.31
C PHE A 10 -26.08 -30.05 -4.97
N LYS A 11 -25.46 -30.64 -3.94
CA LYS A 11 -25.69 -30.16 -2.57
C LYS A 11 -24.73 -29.00 -2.36
N THR A 12 -25.12 -27.81 -2.81
CA THR A 12 -24.49 -26.58 -2.35
C THR A 12 -24.61 -26.57 -0.83
N GLN A 13 -23.47 -26.70 -0.14
CA GLN A 13 -23.41 -26.34 1.27
C GLN A 13 -23.92 -24.90 1.38
N PRO A 14 -24.83 -24.59 2.32
CA PRO A 14 -25.22 -23.20 2.53
C PRO A 14 -23.94 -22.42 2.82
N PHE A 15 -23.64 -21.42 1.97
CA PHE A 15 -22.62 -20.44 2.28
C PHE A 15 -22.90 -19.94 3.70
N PRO A 16 -21.91 -19.97 4.62
CA PRO A 16 -22.12 -19.44 5.95
C PRO A 16 -22.67 -18.02 5.78
N ILE A 17 -23.86 -17.76 6.31
CA ILE A 17 -24.49 -16.44 6.31
C ILE A 17 -23.43 -15.47 6.80
N SER A 18 -22.91 -14.61 5.91
CA SER A 18 -21.91 -13.63 6.29
C SER A 18 -22.53 -12.82 7.42
N ARG A 19 -21.97 -12.90 8.63
CA ARG A 19 -22.30 -11.93 9.68
C ARG A 19 -22.18 -10.56 9.02
N LEU A 20 -23.25 -9.77 9.04
CA LEU A 20 -23.20 -8.37 8.64
C LEU A 20 -22.00 -7.74 9.36
N ARG A 21 -21.12 -7.11 8.58
CA ARG A 21 -19.96 -6.37 9.11
C ARG A 21 -20.48 -5.33 10.10
N GLU A 22 -19.89 -5.30 11.29
CA GLU A 22 -20.25 -4.33 12.34
C GLU A 22 -19.40 -3.07 12.22
N ILE A 23 -18.16 -3.20 11.74
CA ILE A 23 -17.29 -2.06 11.42
C ILE A 23 -17.69 -1.49 10.05
N PRO A 24 -18.16 -0.22 9.98
CA PRO A 24 -18.52 0.42 8.73
C PRO A 24 -17.27 0.67 7.87
N TYR A 25 -17.50 0.83 6.56
CA TYR A 25 -16.46 1.12 5.56
C TYR A 25 -15.33 0.09 5.45
N ASN A 26 -15.52 -1.11 6.02
CA ASN A 26 -14.57 -2.20 5.81
C ASN A 26 -14.80 -2.86 4.44
N TYR A 27 -14.13 -2.33 3.42
CA TYR A 27 -14.10 -2.88 2.06
C TYR A 27 -12.93 -3.86 1.83
N THR A 28 -12.25 -4.27 2.90
CA THR A 28 -11.05 -5.13 2.82
C THR A 28 -11.35 -6.58 3.20
N SER A 29 -10.40 -7.48 2.94
CA SER A 29 -10.49 -8.89 3.36
C SER A 29 -10.38 -9.09 4.88
N PHE A 30 -9.93 -8.08 5.65
CA PHE A 30 -9.80 -8.18 7.09
C PHE A 30 -11.14 -8.36 7.79
N SER A 31 -11.23 -9.30 8.71
CA SER A 31 -12.34 -9.49 9.65
C SER A 31 -12.44 -8.34 10.66
N ASP A 32 -13.61 -8.15 11.26
CA ASP A 32 -13.79 -7.12 12.30
C ASP A 32 -12.91 -7.42 13.53
N ARG A 33 -12.69 -8.72 13.82
CA ARG A 33 -11.71 -9.18 14.82
C ARG A 33 -10.33 -8.63 14.54
N GLU A 34 -9.83 -8.81 13.31
CA GLU A 34 -8.48 -8.37 12.95
C GLU A 34 -8.33 -6.86 13.03
N ILE A 35 -9.35 -6.09 12.64
CA ILE A 35 -9.33 -4.63 12.75
C ILE A 35 -9.30 -4.19 14.22
N VAL A 36 -10.16 -4.79 15.07
CA VAL A 36 -10.16 -4.50 16.52
C VAL A 36 -8.79 -4.81 17.12
N ILE A 37 -8.22 -5.98 16.82
CA ILE A 37 -6.92 -6.39 17.38
C ILE A 37 -5.81 -5.44 16.94
N ARG A 38 -5.82 -5.00 15.68
CA ARG A 38 -4.81 -4.06 15.15
C ARG A 38 -4.84 -2.71 15.85
N PHE A 39 -6.02 -2.17 16.14
CA PHE A 39 -6.13 -0.84 16.76
C PHE A 39 -6.13 -0.87 18.29
N LEU A 40 -6.77 -1.86 18.88
CA LEU A 40 -7.10 -1.89 20.31
C LEU A 40 -6.45 -3.06 21.06
N GLY A 41 -5.97 -4.09 20.36
CA GLY A 41 -5.34 -5.27 20.94
C GLY A 41 -6.29 -6.43 21.20
N GLU A 42 -5.72 -7.62 21.44
CA GLU A 42 -6.47 -8.86 21.63
C GLU A 42 -7.32 -8.90 22.89
N ASN A 43 -6.85 -8.27 23.97
CA ASN A 43 -7.63 -8.16 25.21
C ASN A 43 -8.98 -7.44 25.00
N ILE A 44 -8.97 -6.35 24.23
CA ILE A 44 -10.17 -5.57 23.92
C ILE A 44 -11.17 -6.37 23.08
N TRP A 45 -10.70 -7.21 22.17
CA TRP A 45 -11.57 -8.13 21.44
C TRP A 45 -12.28 -9.12 22.37
N ASN A 46 -11.58 -9.65 23.38
CA ASN A 46 -12.17 -10.57 24.36
C ASN A 46 -13.23 -9.85 25.20
N ILE A 47 -12.94 -8.64 25.68
CA ILE A 47 -13.91 -7.81 26.41
C ILE A 47 -15.17 -7.55 25.58
N LEU A 48 -15.03 -7.27 24.28
CA LEU A 48 -16.17 -7.08 23.38
C LEU A 48 -17.04 -8.34 23.27
N ASN A 49 -16.45 -9.54 23.23
CA ASN A 49 -17.22 -10.78 23.19
C ASN A 49 -17.95 -11.04 24.52
N GLU A 50 -17.30 -10.81 25.66
CA GLU A 50 -17.94 -10.94 26.96
C GLU A 50 -19.15 -10.00 27.09
N LEU A 51 -18.99 -8.73 26.70
CA LEU A 51 -20.08 -7.75 26.76
C LEU A 51 -21.23 -8.05 25.78
N ARG A 52 -20.94 -8.73 24.66
CA ARG A 52 -21.96 -9.22 23.72
C ARG A 52 -22.79 -10.34 24.32
N ASP A 53 -22.15 -11.28 24.99
CA ASP A 53 -22.83 -12.41 25.63
C ASP A 53 -23.73 -11.94 26.79
N GLU A 54 -23.33 -10.86 27.48
CA GLU A 54 -24.13 -10.21 28.51
C GLU A 54 -25.35 -9.43 27.96
N ARG A 55 -25.51 -9.27 26.63
CA ARG A 55 -26.57 -8.49 25.94
C ARG A 55 -26.75 -7.04 26.41
N LYS A 56 -25.75 -6.44 27.06
CA LYS A 56 -25.87 -5.15 27.77
C LYS A 56 -25.52 -3.90 26.94
N THR A 57 -24.83 -4.01 25.80
CA THR A 57 -24.05 -2.86 25.26
C THR A 57 -24.18 -2.58 23.74
N GLY A 58 -25.30 -2.92 23.10
CA GLY A 58 -25.45 -2.77 21.64
C GLY A 58 -25.16 -1.37 21.09
N ARG A 59 -25.57 -0.30 21.79
CA ARG A 59 -25.36 1.09 21.33
C ARG A 59 -23.91 1.56 21.52
N SER A 60 -23.27 1.23 22.65
CA SER A 60 -21.87 1.60 22.90
C SER A 60 -20.91 0.82 21.99
N ALA A 61 -21.19 -0.46 21.74
CA ALA A 61 -20.44 -1.26 20.77
C ALA A 61 -20.54 -0.69 19.36
N ARG A 62 -21.74 -0.29 18.91
CA ARG A 62 -21.92 0.38 17.61
C ARG A 62 -21.09 1.65 17.48
N MET A 63 -21.07 2.49 18.51
CA MET A 63 -20.27 3.72 18.50
C MET A 63 -18.77 3.44 18.44
N LEU A 64 -18.30 2.39 19.13
CA LEU A 64 -16.91 1.95 19.02
C LEU A 64 -16.59 1.47 17.60
N PHE A 65 -17.48 0.69 16.98
CA PHE A 65 -17.28 0.23 15.61
C PHE A 65 -17.30 1.38 14.60
N GLU A 66 -18.12 2.41 14.79
CA GLU A 66 -18.07 3.63 13.99
C GLU A 66 -16.71 4.34 14.11
N VAL A 67 -16.16 4.47 15.31
CA VAL A 67 -14.79 5.02 15.52
C VAL A 67 -13.75 4.17 14.80
N LEU A 68 -13.83 2.84 14.93
CA LEU A 68 -12.91 1.94 14.23
C LEU A 68 -13.05 1.99 12.72
N GLY A 69 -14.27 2.21 12.20
CA GLY A 69 -14.51 2.40 10.78
C GLY A 69 -13.88 3.67 10.25
N ASP A 70 -14.02 4.79 10.98
CA ASP A 70 -13.38 6.07 10.66
C ASP A 70 -11.84 5.95 10.66
N LEU A 71 -11.27 5.27 11.66
CA LEU A 71 -9.83 4.98 11.71
C LEU A 71 -9.39 4.09 10.52
N TRP A 72 -10.14 3.03 10.25
CA TRP A 72 -9.79 2.02 9.24
C TRP A 72 -9.83 2.59 7.83
N VAL A 73 -10.91 3.31 7.47
CA VAL A 73 -11.09 3.85 6.12
C VAL A 73 -9.98 4.84 5.77
N VAL A 74 -9.57 5.68 6.73
CA VAL A 74 -8.47 6.63 6.52
C VAL A 74 -7.12 5.92 6.50
N ASN A 75 -6.89 4.93 7.37
CA ASN A 75 -5.63 4.20 7.40
C ASN A 75 -5.37 3.44 6.07
N ARG A 76 -6.42 2.93 5.42
CA ARG A 76 -6.32 2.13 4.19
C ARG A 76 -6.47 2.90 2.88
N ASN A 77 -6.74 4.20 2.94
CA ASN A 77 -7.00 5.02 1.76
C ASN A 77 -6.03 6.21 1.68
N PRO A 78 -4.98 6.13 0.84
CA PRO A 78 -4.02 7.22 0.63
C PRO A 78 -4.67 8.56 0.22
N TYR A 79 -5.76 8.53 -0.55
CA TYR A 79 -6.46 9.75 -0.96
C TYR A 79 -7.10 10.48 0.22
N LEU A 80 -7.68 9.74 1.17
CA LEU A 80 -8.21 10.33 2.40
C LEU A 80 -7.09 10.85 3.30
N GLN A 81 -5.96 10.14 3.37
CA GLN A 81 -4.79 10.63 4.11
C GLN A 81 -4.29 11.95 3.55
N ASP A 82 -4.17 12.06 2.23
CA ASP A 82 -3.72 13.27 1.56
C ASP A 82 -4.70 14.43 1.77
N ASP A 83 -6.00 14.20 1.59
CA ASP A 83 -7.03 15.21 1.85
C ASP A 83 -6.95 15.75 3.29
N LEU A 84 -6.81 14.86 4.27
CA LEU A 84 -6.75 15.24 5.68
C LEU A 84 -5.41 15.92 6.06
N LEU A 85 -4.30 15.57 5.41
CA LEU A 85 -3.01 16.25 5.58
C LEU A 85 -3.02 17.69 5.04
N GLU A 86 -3.75 17.90 3.94
CA GLU A 86 -3.93 19.20 3.27
C GLU A 86 -4.99 20.06 3.93
N ASN A 87 -6.00 19.45 4.56
CA ASN A 87 -7.14 20.13 5.17
C ASN A 87 -7.22 19.92 6.70
N PRO A 88 -6.44 20.68 7.51
CA PRO A 88 -6.42 20.54 8.97
C PRO A 88 -7.78 20.68 9.64
N LYS A 89 -8.69 21.49 9.07
CA LYS A 89 -10.06 21.65 9.60
C LYS A 89 -10.87 20.36 9.48
N ARG A 90 -10.72 19.62 8.37
CA ARG A 90 -11.40 18.33 8.15
C ARG A 90 -10.84 17.27 9.08
N LEU A 91 -9.51 17.20 9.22
CA LEU A 91 -8.86 16.32 10.19
C LEU A 91 -9.36 16.58 11.62
N LYS A 92 -9.40 17.86 12.03
CA LYS A 92 -9.93 18.24 13.35
C LYS A 92 -11.38 17.80 13.52
N ALA A 93 -12.25 18.06 12.54
CA ALA A 93 -13.66 17.67 12.62
C ALA A 93 -13.84 16.14 12.74
N LEU A 94 -13.06 15.34 12.00
CA LEU A 94 -13.07 13.89 12.09
C LEU A 94 -12.62 13.41 13.49
N VAL A 95 -11.51 13.96 14.00
CA VAL A 95 -10.95 13.62 15.32
C VAL A 95 -11.92 14.02 16.44
N ASP A 96 -12.48 15.22 16.39
CA ASP A 96 -13.49 15.70 17.35
C ASP A 96 -14.73 14.80 17.35
N ALA A 97 -15.20 14.35 16.18
CA ALA A 97 -16.32 13.41 16.08
C ALA A 97 -16.01 12.04 16.69
N MET A 98 -14.80 11.51 16.50
CA MET A 98 -14.37 10.26 17.15
C MET A 98 -14.32 10.41 18.68
N TYR A 99 -13.72 11.48 19.19
CA TYR A 99 -13.68 11.75 20.63
C TYR A 99 -15.07 11.93 21.23
N HIS A 100 -15.99 12.62 20.55
CA HIS A 100 -17.37 12.75 21.00
C HIS A 100 -18.06 11.38 21.12
N ARG A 101 -17.85 10.47 20.16
CA ARG A 101 -18.39 9.11 20.26
C ARG A 101 -17.79 8.35 21.44
N ILE A 102 -16.48 8.44 21.67
CA ILE A 102 -15.82 7.77 22.80
C ILE A 102 -16.36 8.31 24.13
N HIS A 103 -16.51 9.62 24.26
CA HIS A 103 -17.05 10.23 25.48
C HIS A 103 -18.48 9.74 25.79
N SER A 104 -19.35 9.64 24.77
CA SER A 104 -20.69 9.07 24.97
C SER A 104 -20.67 7.57 25.36
N ILE A 105 -19.60 6.83 25.05
CA ILE A 105 -19.41 5.45 25.52
C ILE A 105 -19.09 5.46 27.02
N GLU A 106 -18.20 6.36 27.45
CA GLU A 106 -17.82 6.55 28.87
C GLU A 106 -19.02 6.94 29.74
N GLU A 107 -19.82 7.93 29.31
CA GLU A 107 -21.02 8.38 30.02
C GLU A 107 -22.04 7.25 30.22
N ARG A 108 -22.11 6.33 29.25
CA ARG A 108 -23.02 5.17 29.28
C ARG A 108 -22.44 3.95 29.96
N SER A 109 -21.18 4.00 30.41
CA SER A 109 -20.54 2.87 31.09
C SER A 109 -21.23 2.56 32.42
N SER A 110 -21.87 3.55 33.06
CA SER A 110 -22.46 3.43 34.40
C SER A 110 -21.49 2.81 35.42
N GLY A 111 -20.19 3.07 35.28
CA GLY A 111 -19.14 2.51 36.13
C GLY A 111 -18.72 1.07 35.78
N ASN A 112 -19.16 0.52 34.65
CA ASN A 112 -18.68 -0.78 34.16
C ASN A 112 -17.21 -0.68 33.73
N ALA A 113 -16.32 -1.30 34.51
CA ALA A 113 -14.88 -1.30 34.29
C ALA A 113 -14.49 -1.78 32.87
N LYS A 114 -15.18 -2.79 32.33
CA LYS A 114 -14.93 -3.32 30.98
C LYS A 114 -15.22 -2.27 29.89
N VAL A 115 -16.29 -1.50 30.05
CA VAL A 115 -16.66 -0.45 29.08
C VAL A 115 -15.68 0.73 29.16
N MET A 116 -15.21 1.07 30.35
CA MET A 116 -14.18 2.08 30.54
C MET A 116 -12.86 1.68 29.87
N GLU A 117 -12.46 0.42 30.00
CA GLU A 117 -11.26 -0.11 29.35
C GLU A 117 -11.35 -0.05 27.81
N LEU A 118 -12.53 -0.36 27.23
CA LEU A 118 -12.78 -0.17 25.80
C LEU A 118 -12.63 1.29 25.36
N ALA A 119 -13.21 2.21 26.12
CA ALA A 119 -13.14 3.64 25.82
C ALA A 119 -11.70 4.17 25.92
N GLU A 120 -10.94 3.74 26.92
CA GLU A 120 -9.53 4.10 27.08
C GLU A 120 -8.67 3.60 25.90
N ALA A 121 -8.87 2.35 25.48
CA ALA A 121 -8.19 1.80 24.31
C ALA A 121 -8.54 2.58 23.02
N ALA A 122 -9.81 2.92 22.83
CA ALA A 122 -10.26 3.72 21.69
C ALA A 122 -9.66 5.13 21.70
N ASN A 123 -9.64 5.79 22.88
CA ASN A 123 -9.00 7.09 23.06
C ASN A 123 -7.52 7.04 22.70
N LYS A 124 -6.81 6.00 23.11
CA LYS A 124 -5.40 5.78 22.75
C LYS A 124 -5.23 5.61 21.25
N ALA A 125 -6.08 4.83 20.59
CA ALA A 125 -6.04 4.64 19.14
C ALA A 125 -6.25 5.96 18.37
N VAL A 126 -7.23 6.77 18.77
CA VAL A 126 -7.50 8.09 18.16
C VAL A 126 -6.33 9.05 18.40
N LYS A 127 -5.74 9.04 19.60
CA LYS A 127 -4.57 9.87 19.92
C LYS A 127 -3.34 9.51 19.07
N THR A 128 -3.10 8.21 18.87
CA THR A 128 -2.05 7.72 17.98
C THR A 128 -2.31 8.19 16.55
N PHE A 129 -3.52 7.98 16.05
CA PHE A 129 -3.95 8.44 14.72
C PHE A 129 -3.69 9.94 14.51
N GLU A 130 -4.09 10.80 15.44
CA GLU A 130 -3.85 12.24 15.35
C GLU A 130 -2.34 12.58 15.33
N SER A 131 -1.56 11.87 16.13
CA SER A 131 -0.10 12.06 16.23
C SER A 131 0.62 11.61 14.95
N ASP A 132 0.13 10.55 14.30
CA ASP A 132 0.68 10.02 13.05
C ASP A 132 0.60 11.06 11.92
N PHE A 133 -0.51 11.81 11.81
CA PHE A 133 -0.62 12.89 10.82
C PHE A 133 0.46 13.97 11.00
N LYS A 134 0.77 14.33 12.25
CA LYS A 134 1.83 15.30 12.58
C LYS A 134 3.21 14.74 12.20
N LEU A 135 3.45 13.46 12.50
CA LEU A 135 4.68 12.76 12.15
C LEU A 135 4.87 12.66 10.63
N ILE A 136 3.85 12.18 9.91
CA ILE A 136 3.86 12.04 8.45
C ILE A 136 4.16 13.39 7.79
N LYS A 137 3.50 14.47 8.22
CA LYS A 137 3.75 15.81 7.68
C LYS A 137 5.20 16.27 7.89
N LYS A 138 5.79 15.97 9.05
CA LYS A 138 7.21 16.26 9.35
C LYS A 138 8.14 15.44 8.47
N LEU A 139 7.87 14.14 8.31
CA LEU A 139 8.67 13.23 7.49
C LEU A 139 8.60 13.59 6.00
N ARG A 140 7.42 13.84 5.44
CA ARG A 140 7.25 14.31 4.06
C ARG A 140 8.08 15.56 3.78
N ARG A 141 8.05 16.54 4.69
CA ARG A 141 8.89 17.76 4.59
C ARG A 141 10.39 17.45 4.63
N LYS A 142 10.83 16.58 5.53
CA LYS A 142 12.24 16.16 5.66
C LYS A 142 12.73 15.49 4.37
N ILE A 143 11.98 14.51 3.88
CA ILE A 143 12.27 13.74 2.67
C ILE A 143 12.29 14.65 1.45
N PHE A 144 11.23 15.45 1.26
CA PHE A 144 11.14 16.40 0.15
C PHE A 144 12.30 17.39 0.15
N SER A 145 12.68 17.94 1.31
CA SER A 145 13.78 18.90 1.41
C SER A 145 15.14 18.30 1.04
N LYS A 146 15.33 16.99 1.20
CA LYS A 146 16.56 16.30 0.85
C LYS A 146 16.57 15.92 -0.64
N LEU A 147 15.49 15.30 -1.12
CA LEU A 147 15.39 14.81 -2.49
C LEU A 147 15.25 15.92 -3.54
N LYS A 148 14.62 17.06 -3.21
CA LYS A 148 14.46 18.19 -4.16
C LYS A 148 15.77 18.85 -4.60
N LYS A 149 16.89 18.49 -3.95
CA LYS A 149 18.24 18.95 -4.30
C LYS A 149 18.92 18.02 -5.31
N ILE A 150 18.33 16.83 -5.54
CA ILE A 150 18.88 15.75 -6.35
C ILE A 150 18.05 15.60 -7.63
N THR A 151 16.72 15.60 -7.49
CA THR A 151 15.77 15.43 -8.59
C THR A 151 14.73 16.54 -8.64
N LYS A 152 13.95 16.62 -9.74
CA LYS A 152 12.84 17.58 -9.88
C LYS A 152 11.77 17.35 -8.82
N LYS A 153 11.06 18.41 -8.45
CA LYS A 153 10.00 18.35 -7.43
C LYS A 153 8.90 17.35 -7.78
N ASP A 154 8.49 17.33 -9.03
CA ASP A 154 7.39 16.49 -9.54
C ASP A 154 7.77 15.01 -9.60
N ASN A 155 9.07 14.69 -9.52
CA ASN A 155 9.56 13.33 -9.41
C ASN A 155 9.42 12.78 -7.99
N ILE A 156 9.08 13.59 -6.99
CA ILE A 156 8.97 13.20 -5.58
C ILE A 156 7.50 13.15 -5.17
N GLN A 157 6.90 11.98 -5.29
CA GLN A 157 5.46 11.80 -5.21
C GLN A 157 5.05 11.17 -3.88
N PHE A 158 4.23 11.90 -3.14
CA PHE A 158 3.58 11.42 -1.91
C PHE A 158 2.08 11.20 -2.08
N ASP A 159 1.55 11.53 -3.26
CA ASP A 159 0.14 11.51 -3.56
C ASP A 159 -0.42 10.08 -3.67
N GLY A 160 -1.73 9.98 -3.48
CA GLY A 160 -2.44 8.72 -3.49
C GLY A 160 -2.32 7.95 -4.80
N LEU A 161 -2.28 8.62 -5.96
CA LEU A 161 -2.19 7.93 -7.25
C LEU A 161 -0.84 7.22 -7.38
N ALA A 162 0.26 7.94 -7.17
CA ALA A 162 1.59 7.34 -7.22
C ALA A 162 1.72 6.18 -6.21
N ARG A 163 1.28 6.38 -4.97
CA ARG A 163 1.38 5.33 -3.93
C ARG A 163 0.52 4.11 -4.21
N VAL A 164 -0.69 4.29 -4.76
CA VAL A 164 -1.60 3.18 -5.10
C VAL A 164 -1.05 2.38 -6.29
N SER A 165 -0.55 3.04 -7.33
CA SER A 165 -0.01 2.36 -8.52
C SER A 165 1.28 1.56 -8.25
N HIS A 166 1.93 1.79 -7.10
CA HIS A 166 3.19 1.13 -6.71
C HIS A 166 3.04 0.27 -5.44
N VAL A 167 1.81 -0.10 -5.09
CA VAL A 167 1.49 -0.85 -3.85
C VAL A 167 1.69 -2.37 -3.96
N THR A 168 1.63 -2.89 -5.20
CA THR A 168 1.72 -4.32 -5.53
C THR A 168 2.38 -4.51 -6.91
N ASP A 169 2.86 -5.71 -7.19
CA ASP A 169 3.21 -6.18 -8.54
C ASP A 169 2.11 -7.14 -9.07
N ALA A 170 2.40 -7.85 -10.17
CA ALA A 170 1.46 -8.78 -10.80
C ALA A 170 1.08 -10.00 -9.94
N THR A 171 1.67 -10.19 -8.76
CA THR A 171 1.15 -11.19 -7.80
C THR A 171 -0.25 -10.86 -7.28
N ASP A 172 -0.58 -9.58 -7.14
CA ASP A 172 -1.86 -9.06 -6.66
C ASP A 172 -2.36 -9.63 -5.31
N TRP A 173 -1.47 -10.26 -4.53
CA TRP A 173 -1.82 -10.90 -3.25
C TRP A 173 -1.40 -10.10 -2.02
N ARG A 174 -0.45 -9.18 -2.19
CA ARG A 174 0.13 -8.40 -1.10
C ARG A 174 0.12 -6.92 -1.47
N VAL A 175 -0.29 -6.10 -0.51
CA VAL A 175 -0.47 -4.66 -0.71
C VAL A 175 0.14 -3.94 0.49
N GLU A 176 1.17 -3.13 0.23
CA GLU A 176 1.70 -2.16 1.20
C GLU A 176 2.05 -0.86 0.50
N TYR A 177 1.61 0.27 1.06
CA TYR A 177 1.78 1.57 0.44
C TYR A 177 3.18 2.10 0.72
N PRO A 178 3.95 2.50 -0.32
CA PRO A 178 5.22 3.16 -0.08
C PRO A 178 5.00 4.52 0.58
N PHE A 179 6.00 5.01 1.30
CA PHE A 179 5.95 6.36 1.86
C PHE A 179 6.04 7.41 0.75
N VAL A 180 6.93 7.16 -0.23
CA VAL A 180 7.23 8.04 -1.35
C VAL A 180 7.55 7.22 -2.59
N VAL A 181 7.13 7.70 -3.75
CA VAL A 181 7.56 7.22 -5.07
C VAL A 181 8.49 8.26 -5.68
N ILE A 182 9.63 7.82 -6.22
CA ILE A 182 10.65 8.69 -6.79
C ILE A 182 10.87 8.28 -8.24
N ASN A 183 10.67 9.21 -9.19
CA ASN A 183 10.75 8.95 -10.63
C ASN A 183 11.92 9.77 -11.25
N PRO A 184 13.20 9.37 -11.06
CA PRO A 184 14.35 10.09 -11.61
C PRO A 184 14.22 10.36 -13.11
N ASP A 185 14.83 11.44 -13.60
CA ASP A 185 14.89 11.74 -15.04
C ASP A 185 16.14 11.10 -15.68
N HIS A 186 17.25 10.99 -14.94
CA HIS A 186 18.54 10.54 -15.46
C HIS A 186 19.24 9.56 -14.50
N GLU A 187 20.13 8.73 -15.06
CA GLU A 187 20.89 7.72 -14.34
C GLU A 187 21.79 8.33 -13.24
N GLU A 188 22.35 9.51 -13.48
CA GLU A 188 23.27 10.20 -12.56
C GLU A 188 22.61 10.56 -11.21
N GLU A 189 21.27 10.65 -11.17
CA GLU A 189 20.51 10.94 -9.97
C GLU A 189 20.45 9.73 -9.02
N ILE A 190 20.56 8.50 -9.54
CA ILE A 190 20.26 7.25 -8.81
C ILE A 190 21.13 7.11 -7.56
N ALA A 191 22.46 7.25 -7.69
CA ALA A 191 23.38 7.07 -6.57
C ALA A 191 23.08 8.06 -5.42
N TYR A 192 22.74 9.30 -5.76
CA TYR A 192 22.39 10.32 -4.76
C TYR A 192 21.02 10.07 -4.13
N ILE A 193 20.02 9.61 -4.91
CA ILE A 193 18.70 9.22 -4.40
C ILE A 193 18.84 8.05 -3.42
N VAL A 194 19.56 6.99 -3.80
CA VAL A 194 19.81 5.82 -2.95
C VAL A 194 20.46 6.24 -1.64
N LYS A 195 21.54 7.04 -1.70
CA LYS A 195 22.20 7.56 -0.50
C LYS A 195 21.24 8.38 0.37
N ALA A 196 20.44 9.26 -0.24
CA ALA A 196 19.47 10.05 0.50
C ALA A 196 18.41 9.21 1.20
N CYS A 197 17.89 8.16 0.55
CA CYS A 197 16.92 7.23 1.13
C CYS A 197 17.51 6.45 2.31
N ILE A 198 18.76 5.96 2.19
CA ILE A 198 19.47 5.28 3.29
C ILE A 198 19.60 6.22 4.49
N ASP A 199 20.08 7.44 4.29
CA ASP A 199 20.21 8.44 5.37
C ASP A 199 18.86 8.87 5.97
N LEU A 200 17.76 8.65 5.25
CA LEU A 200 16.39 8.91 5.69
C LEU A 200 15.74 7.68 6.34
N GLU A 201 16.47 6.57 6.45
CA GLU A 201 16.02 5.28 7.00
C GLU A 201 14.82 4.69 6.22
N LEU A 202 14.76 4.95 4.91
CA LEU A 202 13.74 4.39 4.03
C LEU A 202 14.22 3.07 3.44
N THR A 203 13.38 2.03 3.52
CA THR A 203 13.60 0.81 2.73
C THR A 203 13.46 1.12 1.24
N ILE A 204 14.43 0.75 0.43
CA ILE A 204 14.44 1.07 -1.01
C ILE A 204 13.89 -0.10 -1.80
N ILE A 205 12.93 0.17 -2.68
CA ILE A 205 12.34 -0.80 -3.61
C ILE A 205 12.59 -0.28 -5.04
N PRO A 206 13.55 -0.83 -5.80
CA PRO A 206 13.69 -0.53 -7.21
C PRO A 206 12.53 -1.16 -7.98
N ARG A 207 11.97 -0.43 -8.95
CA ARG A 207 10.80 -0.89 -9.69
C ARG A 207 10.80 -0.34 -11.12
N GLY A 208 10.66 -1.23 -12.10
CA GLY A 208 10.24 -0.90 -13.47
C GLY A 208 8.71 -1.09 -13.60
N GLY A 209 8.24 -1.72 -14.68
CA GLY A 209 6.80 -1.88 -14.96
C GLY A 209 5.98 -2.73 -13.97
N GLY A 210 6.59 -3.32 -12.93
CA GLY A 210 5.88 -4.01 -11.85
C GLY A 210 5.19 -5.32 -12.25
N THR A 211 5.69 -6.00 -13.29
CA THR A 211 5.09 -7.22 -13.87
C THR A 211 5.51 -8.53 -13.19
N GLY A 212 6.28 -8.45 -12.10
CA GLY A 212 6.80 -9.63 -11.39
C GLY A 212 5.70 -10.44 -10.68
N TYR A 213 5.88 -11.76 -10.63
CA TYR A 213 4.96 -12.72 -9.99
C TYR A 213 5.52 -13.33 -8.69
N THR A 214 6.48 -12.65 -8.05
CA THR A 214 7.12 -13.14 -6.82
C THR A 214 7.02 -12.17 -5.65
N GLY A 215 6.39 -11.01 -5.83
CA GLY A 215 6.29 -9.97 -4.81
C GLY A 215 7.55 -9.13 -4.65
N GLY A 216 8.50 -9.23 -5.59
CA GLY A 216 9.83 -8.59 -5.50
C GLY A 216 9.78 -7.06 -5.56
N ALA A 217 8.74 -6.48 -6.15
CA ALA A 217 8.56 -5.04 -6.27
C ALA A 217 7.49 -4.48 -5.30
N ILE A 218 7.08 -5.28 -4.30
CA ILE A 218 6.07 -4.90 -3.31
C ILE A 218 6.76 -4.36 -2.06
N PRO A 219 6.39 -3.16 -1.57
CA PRO A 219 6.87 -2.68 -0.28
C PRO A 219 6.58 -3.68 0.86
N LEU A 220 7.53 -3.80 1.79
CA LEU A 220 7.34 -4.63 2.98
C LEU A 220 6.95 -3.81 4.22
N THR A 221 7.27 -2.52 4.21
CA THR A 221 7.02 -1.59 5.32
C THR A 221 6.47 -0.26 4.79
N PRO A 222 5.68 0.47 5.60
CA PRO A 222 5.18 1.79 5.23
C PRO A 222 6.28 2.84 5.05
N PHE A 223 7.45 2.66 5.70
CA PHE A 223 8.61 3.56 5.60
C PHE A 223 9.56 3.11 4.49
N SER A 224 9.03 3.11 3.27
CA SER A 224 9.75 2.70 2.06
C SER A 224 9.70 3.78 0.98
N ALA A 225 10.74 3.79 0.15
CA ALA A 225 10.83 4.57 -1.07
C ALA A 225 10.84 3.62 -2.26
N VAL A 226 9.85 3.74 -3.12
CA VAL A 226 9.88 3.10 -4.44
C VAL A 226 10.65 4.02 -5.38
N ILE A 227 11.72 3.51 -5.99
CA ILE A 227 12.44 4.23 -7.06
C ILE A 227 11.95 3.63 -8.38
N ASN A 228 11.10 4.37 -9.06
CA ASN A 228 10.54 3.99 -10.34
C ASN A 228 11.53 4.35 -11.47
N THR A 229 12.04 3.34 -12.16
CA THR A 229 13.03 3.49 -13.23
C THR A 229 12.42 3.62 -14.62
N GLU A 230 11.09 3.60 -14.76
CA GLU A 230 10.40 3.64 -16.07
C GLU A 230 10.77 4.85 -16.94
N LYS A 231 11.17 5.98 -16.35
CA LYS A 231 11.64 7.16 -17.10
C LYS A 231 13.07 7.03 -17.63
N LEU A 232 13.83 6.03 -17.19
CA LEU A 232 15.18 5.75 -17.69
C LEU A 232 15.07 4.86 -18.94
N ASP A 233 14.34 5.32 -19.95
CA ASP A 233 13.93 4.55 -21.14
C ASP A 233 14.73 4.89 -22.41
N ASP A 234 15.90 5.52 -22.23
CA ASP A 234 16.86 5.78 -23.29
C ASP A 234 17.37 4.46 -23.88
N ILE A 235 17.40 4.40 -25.21
CA ILE A 235 17.83 3.22 -25.97
C ILE A 235 18.70 3.66 -27.16
N SER A 236 19.85 3.01 -27.33
CA SER A 236 20.75 3.28 -28.45
C SER A 236 20.32 2.55 -29.73
N ASN A 237 20.94 2.92 -30.86
CA ASN A 237 20.96 2.03 -32.03
C ASN A 237 21.83 0.79 -31.75
N VAL A 238 21.76 -0.20 -32.64
CA VAL A 238 22.68 -1.35 -32.63
C VAL A 238 24.09 -0.87 -32.98
N GLU A 239 25.04 -1.19 -32.11
CA GLU A 239 26.46 -0.94 -32.31
C GLU A 239 27.26 -2.24 -32.22
N TYR A 240 28.25 -2.41 -33.08
CA TYR A 240 29.13 -3.58 -33.03
C TYR A 240 30.29 -3.33 -32.07
N GLN A 241 30.39 -4.13 -31.00
CA GLN A 241 31.42 -3.96 -29.98
C GLN A 241 32.25 -5.23 -29.80
N ASN A 242 33.50 -5.07 -29.37
CA ASN A 242 34.34 -6.18 -28.92
C ASN A 242 33.99 -6.48 -27.46
N LEU A 243 33.43 -7.65 -27.19
CA LEU A 243 33.15 -8.09 -25.82
C LEU A 243 34.30 -8.97 -25.28
N PRO A 244 34.65 -8.86 -23.98
CA PRO A 244 35.64 -9.74 -23.38
C PRO A 244 35.29 -11.22 -23.57
N GLY A 245 36.23 -12.01 -24.12
CA GLY A 245 36.04 -13.44 -24.36
C GLY A 245 35.30 -13.80 -25.65
N VAL A 246 34.97 -12.82 -26.50
CA VAL A 246 34.33 -13.06 -27.80
C VAL A 246 35.31 -12.68 -28.93
N SER A 247 35.52 -13.60 -29.87
CA SER A 247 36.49 -13.42 -30.97
C SER A 247 36.01 -12.45 -32.06
N GLU A 248 34.70 -12.28 -32.20
CA GLU A 248 34.07 -11.45 -33.21
C GLU A 248 33.40 -10.22 -32.57
N ARG A 249 33.25 -9.15 -33.34
CA ARG A 249 32.42 -8.03 -32.92
C ARG A 249 30.96 -8.46 -32.92
N VAL A 250 30.26 -8.21 -31.83
CA VAL A 250 28.86 -8.57 -31.68
C VAL A 250 27.98 -7.33 -31.63
N PRO A 251 26.73 -7.41 -32.12
CA PRO A 251 25.78 -6.32 -32.02
C PRO A 251 25.36 -6.12 -30.55
N VAL A 252 25.34 -4.86 -30.11
CA VAL A 252 25.00 -4.44 -28.76
C VAL A 252 24.02 -3.28 -28.84
N VAL A 253 23.01 -3.28 -27.98
CA VAL A 253 22.12 -2.15 -27.73
C VAL A 253 22.28 -1.74 -26.28
N LYS A 254 22.55 -0.46 -26.02
CA LYS A 254 22.55 0.10 -24.67
C LYS A 254 21.11 0.50 -24.33
N CYS A 255 20.59 -0.05 -23.23
CA CYS A 255 19.27 0.27 -22.71
C CYS A 255 19.39 0.86 -21.31
N GLY A 256 18.60 1.90 -21.03
CA GLY A 256 18.30 2.30 -19.66
C GLY A 256 17.40 1.27 -18.96
N ALA A 257 17.35 1.32 -17.63
CA ALA A 257 16.61 0.35 -16.82
C ALA A 257 15.08 0.44 -16.96
N GLY A 258 14.55 1.49 -17.59
CA GLY A 258 13.13 1.69 -17.87
C GLY A 258 12.71 1.30 -19.29
N VAL A 259 13.65 0.84 -20.13
CA VAL A 259 13.34 0.42 -21.50
C VAL A 259 12.43 -0.80 -21.47
N VAL A 260 11.22 -0.65 -22.03
CA VAL A 260 10.29 -1.76 -22.27
C VAL A 260 10.93 -2.77 -23.23
N THR A 261 10.91 -4.05 -22.86
CA THR A 261 11.56 -5.16 -23.58
C THR A 261 11.17 -5.19 -25.06
N ARG A 262 9.89 -4.94 -25.39
CA ARG A 262 9.42 -4.84 -26.78
C ARG A 262 10.22 -3.86 -27.63
N ARG A 263 10.61 -2.70 -27.08
CA ARG A 263 11.40 -1.70 -27.81
C ARG A 263 12.80 -2.22 -28.15
N ALA A 264 13.41 -3.00 -27.25
CA ALA A 264 14.69 -3.65 -27.55
C ALA A 264 14.56 -4.72 -28.64
N MET A 265 13.47 -5.50 -28.61
CA MET A 265 13.15 -6.48 -29.66
C MET A 265 12.98 -5.80 -31.02
N GLU A 266 12.20 -4.71 -31.09
CA GLU A 266 11.98 -3.95 -32.32
C GLU A 266 13.28 -3.39 -32.91
N ILE A 267 14.17 -2.85 -32.07
CA ILE A 267 15.49 -2.37 -32.54
C ILE A 267 16.32 -3.52 -33.13
N ALA A 268 16.32 -4.70 -32.50
CA ALA A 268 17.00 -5.86 -33.05
C ALA A 268 16.41 -6.25 -34.41
N THR A 269 15.08 -6.43 -34.49
CA THR A 269 14.39 -6.84 -35.72
C THR A 269 14.64 -5.85 -36.87
N ASN A 270 14.58 -4.54 -36.59
CA ASN A 270 14.84 -3.51 -37.60
C ASN A 270 16.28 -3.53 -38.15
N ASN A 271 17.22 -4.17 -37.45
CA ASN A 271 18.60 -4.36 -37.89
C ASN A 271 18.87 -5.78 -38.42
N GLY A 272 17.83 -6.58 -38.68
CA GLY A 272 17.96 -7.96 -39.15
C GLY A 272 18.50 -8.92 -38.09
N LEU A 273 18.35 -8.56 -36.81
CA LEU A 273 18.76 -9.32 -35.65
C LEU A 273 17.54 -9.77 -34.85
N GLU A 274 17.75 -10.66 -33.87
CA GLU A 274 16.71 -11.13 -32.96
C GLU A 274 17.13 -10.85 -31.52
N PHE A 275 16.20 -10.36 -30.68
CA PHE A 275 16.44 -10.21 -29.26
C PHE A 275 15.89 -11.44 -28.53
N ALA A 276 16.79 -12.31 -28.06
CA ALA A 276 16.42 -13.65 -27.58
C ALA A 276 15.51 -13.68 -26.34
N CYS A 277 15.39 -12.58 -25.59
CA CYS A 277 14.53 -12.51 -24.43
C CYS A 277 13.10 -12.12 -24.86
N ASP A 278 12.16 -13.07 -24.75
CA ASP A 278 10.75 -12.89 -25.14
C ASP A 278 9.81 -13.29 -23.99
N PRO A 279 9.72 -12.50 -22.91
CA PRO A 279 8.76 -12.73 -21.86
C PRO A 279 7.35 -12.38 -22.35
N THR A 280 6.32 -13.06 -21.84
CA THR A 280 4.92 -12.70 -22.12
C THR A 280 4.56 -11.27 -21.68
N SER A 281 5.34 -10.70 -20.77
CA SER A 281 5.22 -9.31 -20.32
C SER A 281 6.01 -8.30 -21.15
N ALA A 282 6.56 -8.67 -22.32
CA ALA A 282 7.50 -7.84 -23.08
C ALA A 282 6.98 -6.43 -23.39
N ASP A 283 5.66 -6.25 -23.52
CA ASP A 283 5.02 -4.97 -23.80
C ASP A 283 4.88 -4.06 -22.57
N ALA A 284 5.28 -4.53 -21.38
CA ALA A 284 5.14 -3.82 -20.10
C ALA A 284 6.36 -3.96 -19.15
N CYS A 285 7.33 -4.84 -19.42
CA CYS A 285 8.47 -5.12 -18.53
C CYS A 285 9.82 -4.63 -19.05
#